data_AF-A0A919F8J0-F1
#
_entry.id   AF-A0A919F8J0-F1
#
_cell.length_a   1.000
_cell.length_b   1.000
_cell.length_c   1.000
_cell.angle_alpha   90.00
_cell.angle_beta   90.00
_cell.angle_gamma   90.00
#
_symmetry.space_group_name_H-M   'P 1'
#
loop_
_entity.id
_entity.type
_entity.pdbx_description
1 polymer ?
#
loop_
_entity_poly.entity_id
_entity_poly.type
_entity_poly.pdbx_seq_one_letter_code
_entity_poly.pdbx_strand_id
1 'polypeptide(L)'
;MKDAAQLPIMRTGGSGTSSLGSDMTDLVLRDIDPMLVDRIRRISVARGWTQYQTVVNLLEQGLFASEQEVHGGLRHPEVDALAEAIAALKALPAGSDF
;
A
#
# COMPACT_ATOMS: atom_id res chain seq x y z
N MET A 1 -61.38 -12.64 38.90
CA MET A 1 -60.79 -13.42 37.80
C MET A 1 -60.50 -12.47 36.66
N LYS A 2 -59.28 -11.93 36.63
CA LYS A 2 -58.78 -11.03 35.58
C LYS A 2 -57.48 -11.66 35.09
N ASP A 3 -57.38 -11.78 33.78
CA ASP A 3 -56.55 -12.72 33.05
C ASP A 3 -55.06 -12.73 33.37
N ALA A 4 -54.51 -13.93 33.17
CA ALA A 4 -53.14 -14.32 33.38
C ALA A 4 -52.18 -13.65 32.37
N ALA A 5 -51.12 -13.06 32.92
CA ALA A 5 -49.75 -13.07 32.42
C ALA A 5 -49.53 -13.23 30.90
N GLN A 6 -49.56 -12.10 30.19
CA GLN A 6 -48.89 -11.95 28.90
C GLN A 6 -47.44 -11.50 29.14
N LEU A 7 -46.48 -12.43 29.07
CA LEU A 7 -45.04 -12.11 29.00
C LEU A 7 -44.50 -12.56 27.62
N PRO A 8 -44.26 -11.64 26.68
CA PRO A 8 -43.44 -11.95 25.52
C PRO A 8 -41.95 -11.78 25.87
N ILE A 9 -41.30 -12.93 26.05
CA ILE A 9 -39.88 -13.24 25.78
C ILE A 9 -39.05 -12.10 25.15
N MET A 10 -38.08 -11.60 25.91
CA MET A 10 -36.92 -10.87 25.40
C MET A 10 -36.24 -11.69 24.30
N ARG A 11 -36.45 -11.30 23.04
CA ARG A 11 -35.54 -11.68 21.95
C ARG A 11 -34.41 -10.67 21.91
N THR A 12 -33.26 -11.09 22.41
CA THR A 12 -31.97 -10.44 22.18
C THR A 12 -31.72 -10.39 20.67
N GLY A 13 -31.93 -9.23 20.05
CA GLY A 13 -31.45 -8.93 18.71
C GLY A 13 -29.93 -8.75 18.77
N GLY A 14 -29.20 -9.86 18.84
CA GLY A 14 -27.75 -9.89 18.69
C GLY A 14 -27.39 -9.42 17.28
N SER A 15 -26.65 -8.32 17.22
CA SER A 15 -26.10 -7.69 16.04
C SER A 15 -25.35 -8.71 15.17
N GLY A 16 -25.99 -9.16 14.09
CA GLY A 16 -25.33 -9.86 13.00
C GLY A 16 -24.66 -8.84 12.08
N THR A 17 -23.60 -8.18 12.54
CA THR A 17 -22.63 -7.55 11.64
C THR A 17 -21.82 -8.65 11.00
N SER A 18 -22.41 -9.25 9.97
CA SER A 18 -21.75 -10.17 9.06
C SER A 18 -20.55 -9.47 8.44
N SER A 19 -19.35 -9.89 8.86
CA SER A 19 -18.13 -9.91 8.07
C SER A 19 -17.70 -8.58 7.43
N LEU A 20 -17.20 -7.65 8.25
CA LEU A 20 -16.21 -6.68 7.76
C LEU A 20 -14.86 -7.39 7.60
N GLY A 21 -14.49 -7.68 6.35
CA GLY A 21 -13.11 -7.84 5.94
C GLY A 21 -12.41 -9.13 6.38
N SER A 22 -12.83 -10.27 5.82
CA SER A 22 -11.99 -11.47 5.76
C SER A 22 -11.24 -11.53 4.41
N ASP A 23 -10.45 -10.51 4.10
CA ASP A 23 -9.48 -10.48 3.00
C ASP A 23 -8.47 -9.37 3.39
N MET A 24 -7.20 -9.57 3.75
CA MET A 24 -6.26 -10.69 3.67
C MET A 24 -5.21 -10.48 4.78
N THR A 25 -4.86 -11.57 5.48
CA THR A 25 -3.70 -11.76 6.37
C THR A 25 -3.58 -10.93 7.67
N ASP A 26 -3.78 -11.60 8.79
CA ASP A 26 -3.17 -11.23 10.08
C ASP A 26 -1.65 -11.28 9.92
N LEU A 27 -1.01 -10.12 9.81
CA LEU A 27 0.41 -10.01 9.50
C LEU A 27 1.24 -10.23 10.77
N VAL A 28 1.72 -11.47 10.94
CA VAL A 28 2.60 -11.83 12.04
C VAL A 28 4.06 -11.76 11.60
N LEU A 29 4.78 -10.73 12.07
CA LEU A 29 6.21 -10.55 11.82
C LEU A 29 7.05 -11.34 12.84
N ARG A 30 7.15 -12.67 12.65
CA ARG A 30 7.78 -13.58 13.62
C ARG A 30 9.31 -13.57 13.62
N ASP A 31 9.93 -13.32 12.47
CA ASP A 31 11.39 -13.48 12.29
C ASP A 31 12.04 -12.20 11.72
N ILE A 32 11.59 -11.02 12.17
CA ILE A 32 12.23 -9.75 11.79
C ILE A 32 13.48 -9.50 12.64
N ASP A 33 14.57 -9.11 11.97
CA ASP A 33 15.79 -8.63 12.59
C ASP A 33 15.49 -7.53 13.65
N PRO A 34 15.98 -7.64 14.89
CA PRO A 34 15.73 -6.65 15.93
C PRO A 34 16.05 -5.20 15.52
N MET A 35 17.06 -4.98 14.69
CA MET A 35 17.42 -3.66 14.17
C MET A 35 16.33 -3.10 13.24
N LEU A 36 15.65 -3.96 12.46
CA LEU A 36 14.50 -3.56 11.65
C LEU A 36 13.29 -3.22 12.53
N VAL A 37 13.06 -3.97 13.62
CA VAL A 37 12.02 -3.64 14.60
C VAL A 37 12.22 -2.23 15.15
N ASP A 38 13.45 -1.89 15.54
CA ASP A 38 13.76 -0.56 16.06
C ASP A 38 13.57 0.54 15.01
N ARG A 39 13.89 0.26 13.74
CA ARG A 39 13.64 1.20 12.63
C ARG A 39 12.16 1.43 12.41
N ILE A 40 11.36 0.36 12.34
CA ILE A 40 9.89 0.42 12.21
C ILE A 40 9.32 1.23 13.38
N ARG A 41 9.79 0.98 14.60
CA ARG A 41 9.35 1.71 15.81
C ARG A 41 9.64 3.20 15.73
N ARG A 42 10.85 3.60 15.30
CA ARG A 42 11.21 5.02 15.15
C ARG A 42 10.29 5.72 14.14
N ILE A 43 9.97 5.05 13.03
CA ILE A 43 9.05 5.59 12.01
C ILE A 43 7.64 5.74 12.57
N SER A 44 7.13 4.71 13.27
CA SER A 44 5.84 4.73 13.95
C SER A 44 5.72 5.94 14.89
N VAL A 45 6.72 6.16 15.75
CA VAL A 45 6.74 7.30 16.68
C VAL A 45 6.79 8.63 15.93
N ALA A 46 7.68 8.77 14.95
CA ALA A 46 7.85 10.02 14.20
C ALA A 46 6.60 10.41 13.40
N ARG A 47 5.82 9.42 12.94
CA ARG A 47 4.61 9.62 12.15
C ARG A 47 3.32 9.62 12.99
N GLY A 48 3.40 9.26 14.27
CA GLY A 48 2.22 9.07 15.13
C GLY A 48 1.34 7.89 14.69
N TRP A 49 1.91 6.89 14.02
CA TRP A 49 1.20 5.74 13.48
C TRP A 49 1.18 4.57 14.46
N THR A 50 0.11 3.77 14.42
CA THR A 50 0.10 2.47 15.10
C THR A 50 1.12 1.53 14.46
N GLN A 51 1.53 0.47 15.17
CA GLN A 51 2.44 -0.54 14.59
C GLN A 51 1.86 -1.14 13.30
N TYR A 52 0.58 -1.51 13.32
CA TYR A 52 -0.11 -2.04 12.13
C TYR A 52 -0.05 -1.06 10.96
N GLN A 53 -0.46 0.20 11.18
CA GLN A 53 -0.40 1.24 10.14
C GLN A 53 1.02 1.41 9.59
N THR A 54 2.01 1.42 10.48
CA THR A 54 3.41 1.59 10.09
C THR A 54 3.87 0.45 9.19
N VAL A 55 3.57 -0.80 9.56
CA VAL A 55 3.99 -1.96 8.79
C VAL A 55 3.29 -2.00 7.43
N VAL A 56 1.98 -1.76 7.39
CA VAL A 56 1.22 -1.70 6.13
C VAL A 56 1.79 -0.63 5.20
N ASN A 57 1.96 0.60 5.69
CA ASN A 57 2.47 1.70 4.87
C ASN A 57 3.90 1.44 4.38
N LEU A 58 4.76 0.83 5.20
CA LEU A 58 6.12 0.49 4.80
C LEU A 58 6.16 -0.64 3.77
N LEU A 59 5.26 -1.63 3.88
CA LEU A 59 5.14 -2.69 2.89
C LEU A 59 4.63 -2.16 1.55
N GLU A 60 3.60 -1.30 1.55
CA GLU A 60 3.08 -0.66 0.34
C GLU A 60 4.16 0.19 -0.34
N GLN A 61 4.87 1.02 0.43
CA GLN A 61 5.96 1.85 -0.11
C GLN A 61 7.12 1.00 -0.64
N GLY A 62 7.51 -0.04 0.10
CA GLY A 62 8.58 -0.96 -0.31
C GLY A 62 8.21 -1.75 -1.57
N LEU A 63 6.96 -2.21 -1.68
CA LEU A 63 6.46 -2.89 -2.87
C LEU A 63 6.45 -1.93 -4.06
N PHE A 64 5.90 -0.73 -3.90
CA PHE A 64 5.89 0.29 -4.94
C PHE A 64 7.30 0.65 -5.42
N ALA A 65 8.25 0.83 -4.51
CA ALA A 65 9.64 1.10 -4.86
C ALA A 65 10.27 -0.07 -5.63
N SER A 66 10.02 -1.32 -5.19
CA SER A 66 10.53 -2.52 -5.86
C SER A 66 9.93 -2.71 -7.25
N GLU A 67 8.64 -2.41 -7.41
CA GLU A 67 7.97 -2.43 -8.71
C GLU A 67 8.55 -1.34 -9.62
N GLN A 68 8.79 -0.14 -9.11
CA GLN A 68 9.45 0.91 -9.89
C GLN A 68 10.88 0.54 -10.28
N GLU A 69 11.64 -0.18 -9.47
CA GLU A 69 12.97 -0.66 -9.88
C GLU A 69 12.89 -1.68 -11.01
N VAL A 70 11.93 -2.60 -10.97
CA VAL A 70 11.70 -3.60 -12.03
C VAL A 70 11.19 -2.94 -13.32
N HIS A 71 10.35 -1.91 -13.20
CA HIS A 71 9.79 -1.17 -14.33
C HIS A 71 10.60 0.09 -14.70
N GLY A 72 11.70 0.36 -14.00
CA GLY A 72 12.43 1.64 -14.01
C GLY A 72 13.32 1.89 -15.22
N GLY A 73 13.20 1.05 -16.24
CA GLY A 73 13.72 1.34 -17.58
C GLY A 73 12.71 2.16 -18.38
N LEU A 74 13.20 2.86 -19.40
CA LEU A 74 12.31 3.32 -20.47
C LEU A 74 11.60 2.09 -21.04
N ARG A 75 10.28 2.12 -21.07
CA ARG A 75 9.48 1.08 -21.73
C ARG A 75 9.70 1.18 -23.24
N HIS A 76 9.43 0.11 -23.98
CA HIS A 76 9.56 0.09 -25.44
C HIS A 76 9.13 1.39 -26.16
N PRO A 77 7.92 1.94 -25.94
CA PRO A 77 7.53 3.19 -26.61
C PRO A 77 8.36 4.42 -26.18
N GLU A 78 8.85 4.45 -24.95
CA GLU A 78 9.69 5.53 -24.43
C GLU A 78 11.13 5.41 -24.95
N VAL A 79 11.63 4.18 -25.16
CA VAL A 79 12.91 3.91 -25.84
C VAL A 79 12.84 4.35 -27.30
N ASP A 80 11.75 4.01 -27.99
CA ASP A 80 11.55 4.37 -29.40
C ASP A 80 11.45 5.90 -29.56
N ALA A 81 10.65 6.55 -28.71
CA ALA A 81 10.53 8.01 -28.71
C ALA A 81 11.87 8.71 -28.38
N LEU A 82 12.64 8.19 -27.41
CA LEU A 82 13.97 8.73 -27.10
C LEU A 82 14.95 8.51 -28.26
N ALA A 83 14.92 7.35 -28.90
CA ALA A 83 15.75 7.04 -30.06
C ALA A 83 15.45 7.99 -31.23
N GLU A 84 14.18 8.27 -31.50
CA GLU A 84 13.74 9.23 -32.52
C GLU A 84 14.21 10.66 -32.18
N ALA A 85 14.04 11.10 -30.93
CA ALA A 85 14.49 12.42 -30.49
C ALA A 85 16.01 12.57 -30.62
N ILE A 86 16.79 11.55 -30.25
CA ILE A 86 18.25 11.55 -30.42
C ILE A 86 18.63 11.59 -31.91
N ALA A 87 17.93 10.83 -32.75
CA ALA A 87 18.17 10.85 -34.19
C ALA A 87 17.91 12.24 -34.80
N ALA A 88 16.81 12.88 -34.40
CA ALA A 88 16.48 14.23 -34.81
C ALA A 88 17.55 15.25 -34.36
N LEU A 89 18.03 15.16 -33.12
CA LEU A 89 19.09 16.04 -32.62
C LEU A 89 20.43 15.84 -33.35
N LYS A 90 20.78 14.61 -33.70
CA LYS A 90 22.00 14.31 -34.50
C LYS A 90 21.91 14.78 -35.94
N ALA A 91 20.71 14.90 -36.48
CA ALA A 91 20.47 15.42 -37.83
C ALA A 91 20.60 16.94 -37.90
N LEU A 92 20.67 17.64 -36.76
CA LEU A 92 20.96 19.06 -36.74
C LEU A 92 22.40 19.31 -37.21
N PRO A 93 22.63 20.32 -38.06
CA PRO A 93 23.98 20.70 -38.44
C PRO A 93 24.76 21.12 -37.19
N ALA A 94 26.03 20.71 -37.12
CA ALA A 94 26.91 21.12 -36.04
C ALA A 94 27.19 22.62 -36.16
N GLY A 95 26.50 23.43 -35.33
CA GLY A 95 26.67 24.87 -35.24
C GLY A 95 26.37 25.62 -36.54
N SER A 96 25.22 26.29 -36.63
CA SER A 96 25.20 27.53 -37.38
C SER A 96 26.03 28.53 -36.58
N ASP A 97 27.22 28.87 -37.07
CA ASP A 97 27.98 30.02 -36.59
C ASP A 97 27.02 31.22 -36.52
N PHE A 98 26.75 31.72 -35.31
CA PHE A 98 26.07 33.00 -35.10
C PHE A 98 27.09 34.13 -35.17
#